data_AF-A0A094HLL3-F1
#
_entry.id   AF-A0A094HLL3-F1
#
_cell.length_a   1.000
_cell.length_b   1.000
_cell.length_c   1.000
_cell.angle_alpha   90.00
_cell.angle_beta   90.00
_cell.angle_gamma   90.00
#
_symmetry.space_group_name_H-M   'P 1'
#
loop_
_entity.id
_entity.type
_entity.pdbx_description
1 polymer ?
#
loop_
_entity_poly.entity_id
_entity_poly.type
_entity_poly.pdbx_seq_one_letter_code
_entity_poly.pdbx_strand_id
1 'polypeptide(L)'
;MRITCQEQAWNVHRSVICTHSPVFAAMVDGGFKEAHSGVIDLPDDKPGIVEMMLRFLYQGDYDDTRYSTKPGEELVELNADALVVNVEVYVIADKNNIPALMELARHKYAELVAEIWQRDTFMDSVEMVFQRTLPGDSLRKFVIETVVLHIHAIISEDWFVAMLEGQGDFAVEVLRGILELGRSIWTAAYGGQLANPIKKSNN
;
A
#
# COMPACT_ATOMS: atom_id res chain seq x y z
N MET A 1 -22.24 -10.45 14.51
CA MET A 1 -20.91 -10.88 15.02
C MET A 1 -20.22 -9.67 15.62
N ARG A 2 -19.14 -9.86 16.36
CA ARG A 2 -18.35 -8.78 16.95
C ARG A 2 -16.93 -8.83 16.43
N ILE A 3 -16.37 -7.68 16.07
CA ILE A 3 -14.95 -7.52 15.80
C ILE A 3 -14.36 -6.72 16.96
N THR A 4 -13.23 -7.17 17.50
CA THR A 4 -12.47 -6.46 18.54
C THR A 4 -11.08 -6.12 18.02
N CYS A 5 -10.57 -4.97 18.43
CA CYS A 5 -9.21 -4.52 18.15
C CYS A 5 -8.76 -3.66 19.31
N GLN A 6 -7.78 -4.14 20.08
CA GLN A 6 -7.32 -3.48 21.31
C GLN A 6 -8.50 -3.19 22.26
N GLU A 7 -8.70 -1.93 22.66
CA GLU A 7 -9.80 -1.53 23.57
C GLU A 7 -11.13 -1.25 22.85
N GLN A 8 -11.17 -1.39 21.52
CA GLN A 8 -12.34 -1.08 20.71
C GLN A 8 -13.08 -2.34 20.25
N ALA A 9 -14.41 -2.21 20.14
CA ALA A 9 -15.28 -3.29 19.71
C ALA A 9 -16.43 -2.77 18.85
N TRP A 10 -16.70 -3.46 17.75
CA TRP A 10 -17.78 -3.14 16.81
C TRP A 10 -18.73 -4.31 16.68
N ASN A 11 -20.03 -4.06 16.85
CA ASN A 11 -21.06 -5.03 16.48
C ASN A 11 -21.37 -4.88 15.00
N VAL A 12 -21.12 -5.92 14.22
CA VAL A 12 -21.22 -5.91 12.76
C VAL A 12 -22.08 -7.06 12.23
N HIS A 13 -22.60 -6.89 11.01
CA HIS A 13 -23.45 -7.87 10.35
C HIS A 13 -22.58 -8.89 9.62
N ARG A 14 -22.73 -10.17 9.98
CA ARG A 14 -22.00 -11.28 9.35
C ARG A 14 -22.21 -11.28 7.84
N SER A 15 -23.44 -11.05 7.37
CA SER A 15 -23.77 -11.02 5.95
C SER A 15 -23.03 -9.93 5.18
N VAL A 16 -22.73 -8.79 5.80
CA VAL A 16 -21.95 -7.71 5.16
C VAL A 16 -20.47 -8.12 5.15
N ILE A 17 -19.90 -8.38 6.32
CA ILE A 17 -18.46 -8.64 6.47
C ILE A 17 -17.99 -9.86 5.66
N CYS A 18 -18.70 -10.98 5.76
CA CYS A 18 -18.29 -12.23 5.12
C CYS A 18 -18.52 -12.24 3.60
N THR A 19 -19.43 -11.39 3.08
CA THR A 19 -19.60 -11.23 1.62
C THR A 19 -18.38 -10.59 0.99
N HIS A 20 -17.72 -9.67 1.71
CA HIS A 20 -16.57 -8.93 1.20
C HIS A 20 -15.22 -9.54 1.56
N SER A 21 -15.15 -10.43 2.56
CA SER A 21 -13.91 -11.06 3.01
C SER A 21 -14.07 -12.57 3.16
N PRO A 22 -13.47 -13.37 2.25
CA PRO A 22 -13.39 -14.81 2.39
C PRO A 22 -12.64 -15.24 3.66
N VAL A 23 -11.69 -14.43 4.14
CA VAL A 23 -10.95 -14.67 5.39
C VAL A 23 -11.91 -14.61 6.57
N PHE A 24 -12.70 -13.55 6.69
CA PHE A 24 -13.69 -13.45 7.77
C PHE A 24 -14.79 -14.50 7.64
N ALA A 25 -15.23 -14.83 6.42
CA ALA A 25 -16.18 -15.93 6.19
C ALA A 25 -15.63 -17.26 6.75
N ALA A 26 -14.38 -17.61 6.40
CA ALA A 26 -13.73 -18.82 6.88
C ALA A 26 -13.56 -18.87 8.40
N MET A 27 -13.28 -17.74 9.06
CA MET A 27 -13.16 -17.66 10.52
C MET A 27 -14.49 -18.00 11.23
N VAL A 28 -15.62 -17.55 10.69
CA VAL A 28 -16.94 -17.74 11.32
C VAL A 28 -17.71 -18.97 10.84
N ASP A 29 -17.39 -19.49 9.66
CA ASP A 29 -17.97 -20.72 9.10
C ASP A 29 -17.18 -21.97 9.50
N GLY A 30 -15.91 -21.81 9.90
CA GLY A 30 -15.01 -22.91 10.24
C GLY A 30 -15.23 -23.51 11.63
N GLY A 31 -14.37 -24.47 12.00
CA GLY A 31 -14.36 -25.10 13.33
C GLY A 31 -13.59 -24.32 14.40
N PHE A 32 -13.22 -23.07 14.15
CA PHE A 32 -12.39 -22.27 15.04
C PHE A 32 -13.19 -21.64 16.20
N LYS A 33 -12.50 -20.99 17.15
CA LYS A 33 -13.12 -20.40 18.34
C LYS A 33 -14.12 -19.28 17.98
N GLU A 34 -13.87 -18.60 16.88
CA GLU A 34 -14.61 -17.46 16.35
C GLU A 34 -16.00 -17.89 15.87
N ALA A 35 -16.11 -19.07 15.24
CA ALA A 35 -17.39 -19.63 14.81
C ALA A 35 -18.35 -19.90 15.99
N HIS A 36 -17.81 -20.24 17.17
CA HIS A 36 -18.60 -20.52 18.37
C HIS A 36 -18.85 -19.27 19.22
N SER A 37 -17.85 -18.39 19.34
CA SER A 37 -17.95 -17.17 20.14
C SER A 37 -18.66 -16.03 19.42
N GLY A 38 -18.64 -16.03 18.08
CA GLY A 38 -19.12 -14.92 17.26
C GLY A 38 -18.25 -13.66 17.35
N VAL A 39 -17.04 -13.78 17.91
CA VAL A 39 -16.06 -12.70 18.10
C VAL A 39 -14.82 -12.99 17.24
N ILE A 40 -14.38 -12.01 16.46
CA ILE A 40 -13.09 -12.00 15.76
C ILE A 40 -12.22 -10.94 16.42
N ASP A 41 -11.01 -11.32 16.84
CA ASP A 41 -10.06 -10.43 17.49
C ASP A 41 -8.89 -10.08 16.55
N LEU A 42 -8.58 -8.78 16.45
CA LEU A 42 -7.55 -8.19 15.60
C LEU A 42 -6.53 -7.41 16.46
N PRO A 43 -5.75 -8.08 17.32
CA PRO A 43 -4.93 -7.41 18.34
C PRO A 43 -3.70 -6.68 17.76
N ASP A 44 -3.18 -7.15 16.63
CA ASP A 44 -1.98 -6.59 15.99
C ASP A 44 -2.28 -5.42 15.05
N ASP A 45 -3.56 -5.09 14.85
CA ASP A 45 -3.99 -4.00 13.97
C ASP A 45 -4.26 -2.72 14.77
N LYS A 46 -4.32 -1.59 14.07
CA LYS A 46 -4.68 -0.29 14.65
C LYS A 46 -6.21 -0.11 14.63
N PRO A 47 -6.85 0.30 15.73
CA PRO A 47 -8.30 0.45 15.78
C PRO A 47 -8.87 1.40 14.71
N GLY A 48 -8.18 2.52 14.44
CA GLY A 48 -8.57 3.46 13.38
C GLY A 48 -8.55 2.84 11.98
N ILE A 49 -7.56 1.98 11.69
CA ILE A 49 -7.45 1.29 10.39
C ILE A 49 -8.52 0.19 10.27
N VAL A 50 -8.82 -0.53 11.36
CA VAL A 50 -9.96 -1.45 11.41
C VAL A 50 -11.27 -0.70 11.17
N GLU A 51 -11.46 0.46 11.79
CA GLU A 51 -12.66 1.28 11.57
C GLU A 51 -12.80 1.73 10.10
N MET A 52 -11.71 2.17 9.45
CA MET A 52 -11.71 2.52 8.03
C MET A 52 -12.08 1.34 7.14
N MET A 53 -11.52 0.15 7.40
CA MET A 53 -11.92 -1.08 6.71
C MET A 53 -13.42 -1.35 6.91
N LEU A 54 -13.94 -1.26 8.13
CA LEU A 54 -15.36 -1.48 8.41
C LEU A 54 -16.26 -0.44 7.73
N ARG A 55 -15.86 0.84 7.71
CA ARG A 55 -16.58 1.89 6.99
C ARG A 55 -16.69 1.56 5.51
N PHE A 56 -15.58 1.18 4.89
CA PHE A 56 -15.58 0.73 3.49
C PHE A 56 -16.54 -0.44 3.26
N LEU A 57 -16.53 -1.46 4.12
CA LEU A 57 -17.40 -2.63 3.96
C LEU A 57 -18.89 -2.29 4.01
N TYR A 58 -19.27 -1.18 4.64
CA TYR A 58 -20.67 -0.74 4.75
C TYR A 58 -21.04 0.35 3.74
N GLN A 59 -20.10 1.20 3.35
CA GLN A 59 -20.37 2.45 2.64
C GLN A 59 -19.69 2.50 1.26
N GLY A 60 -18.76 1.58 0.99
CA GLY A 60 -17.94 1.57 -0.21
C GLY A 60 -16.79 2.59 -0.19
N ASP A 61 -16.60 3.32 0.90
CA ASP A 61 -15.55 4.34 1.05
C ASP A 61 -15.08 4.48 2.51
N TYR A 62 -13.94 5.15 2.72
CA TYR A 62 -13.40 5.53 4.02
C TYR A 62 -12.69 6.88 3.95
N ASP A 63 -12.67 7.63 5.05
CA ASP A 63 -11.98 8.92 5.12
C ASP A 63 -10.50 8.72 5.46
N ASP A 64 -9.59 9.17 4.58
CA ASP A 64 -8.14 9.06 4.71
C ASP A 64 -7.51 10.34 5.27
N THR A 65 -8.20 10.99 6.20
CA THR A 65 -7.76 12.20 6.92
C THR A 65 -7.54 13.48 6.10
N ARG A 66 -7.68 13.46 4.77
CA ARG A 66 -7.62 14.65 3.89
C ARG A 66 -8.64 15.75 4.23
N TYR A 67 -9.67 15.42 5.01
CA TYR A 67 -10.71 16.36 5.47
C TYR A 67 -10.89 16.29 6.99
N SER A 68 -9.85 16.65 7.76
CA SER A 68 -10.09 17.07 9.13
C SER A 68 -10.94 18.35 9.09
N THR A 69 -12.18 18.27 9.56
CA THR A 69 -13.17 19.38 9.54
C THR A 69 -12.88 20.47 10.58
N LYS A 70 -11.67 20.48 11.16
CA LYS A 70 -11.26 21.48 12.15
C LYS A 70 -10.84 22.78 11.45
N PRO A 71 -11.50 23.91 11.73
CA PRO A 71 -11.08 25.19 11.19
C PRO A 71 -9.66 25.54 11.67
N GLY A 72 -8.71 25.69 10.75
CA GLY A 72 -7.35 26.20 11.03
C GLY A 72 -6.21 25.18 10.96
N GLU A 73 -6.43 23.93 10.57
CA GLU A 73 -5.34 22.97 10.28
C GLU A 73 -4.81 23.19 8.85
N GLU A 74 -3.48 23.27 8.70
CA GLU A 74 -2.82 23.44 7.40
C GLU A 74 -3.00 22.15 6.57
N LEU A 75 -3.48 22.28 5.33
CA LEU A 75 -3.79 21.15 4.44
C LEU A 75 -2.58 20.24 4.13
N VAL A 76 -1.36 20.69 4.41
CA VAL A 76 -0.11 20.00 4.04
C VAL A 76 0.25 18.90 5.05
N GLU A 77 0.09 19.11 6.36
CA GLU A 77 0.35 18.08 7.38
C GLU A 77 -0.67 16.94 7.30
N LEU A 78 -1.93 17.25 6.96
CA LEU A 78 -3.01 16.27 6.78
C LEU A 78 -2.75 15.29 5.63
N ASN A 79 -2.01 15.70 4.60
CA ASN A 79 -1.72 14.89 3.42
C ASN A 79 -0.58 13.88 3.64
N ALA A 80 0.34 14.17 4.56
CA ALA A 80 1.44 13.27 4.90
C ALA A 80 0.94 12.02 5.65
N ASP A 81 0.13 12.22 6.69
CA ASP A 81 -0.50 11.13 7.44
C ASP A 81 -1.42 10.30 6.52
N ALA A 82 -2.07 10.94 5.56
CA ALA A 82 -2.94 10.27 4.61
C ALA A 82 -2.19 9.25 3.72
N LEU A 83 -0.93 9.50 3.34
CA LEU A 83 -0.14 8.52 2.59
C LEU A 83 0.06 7.24 3.40
N VAL A 84 0.51 7.39 4.65
CA VAL A 84 0.73 6.28 5.58
C VAL A 84 -0.58 5.54 5.86
N VAL A 85 -1.66 6.27 6.14
CA VAL A 85 -3.00 5.69 6.38
C VAL A 85 -3.46 4.84 5.19
N ASN A 86 -3.33 5.33 3.96
CA ASN A 86 -3.72 4.58 2.78
C ASN A 86 -2.86 3.31 2.60
N VAL A 87 -1.57 3.33 2.94
CA VAL A 87 -0.72 2.11 2.95
C VAL A 87 -1.19 1.13 4.02
N GLU A 88 -1.52 1.59 5.22
CA GLU A 88 -2.04 0.72 6.29
C GLU A 88 -3.40 0.10 5.94
N VAL A 89 -4.28 0.87 5.31
CA VAL A 89 -5.56 0.37 4.81
C VAL A 89 -5.36 -0.64 3.68
N TYR A 90 -4.38 -0.43 2.79
CA TYR A 90 -4.01 -1.41 1.77
C TYR A 90 -3.56 -2.72 2.41
N VAL A 91 -2.68 -2.66 3.42
CA VAL A 91 -2.13 -3.83 4.11
C VAL A 91 -3.20 -4.62 4.86
N ILE A 92 -4.12 -3.95 5.59
CA ILE A 92 -5.23 -4.65 6.26
C ILE A 92 -6.20 -5.27 5.25
N ALA A 93 -6.38 -4.63 4.08
CA ALA A 93 -7.24 -5.14 3.02
C ALA A 93 -6.66 -6.42 2.39
N ASP A 94 -5.35 -6.44 2.12
CA ASP A 94 -4.65 -7.64 1.64
C ASP A 94 -4.72 -8.78 2.67
N LYS A 95 -4.38 -8.48 3.93
CA LYS A 95 -4.46 -9.42 5.06
C LYS A 95 -5.82 -10.10 5.17
N ASN A 96 -6.90 -9.34 4.96
CA ASN A 96 -8.27 -9.84 5.06
C ASN A 96 -8.89 -10.24 3.72
N ASN A 97 -8.09 -10.26 2.64
CA ASN A 97 -8.50 -10.57 1.28
C ASN A 97 -9.74 -9.77 0.84
N ILE A 98 -9.60 -8.45 0.80
CA ILE A 98 -10.64 -7.50 0.38
C ILE A 98 -10.11 -6.71 -0.85
N PRO A 99 -10.09 -7.30 -2.05
CA PRO A 99 -9.44 -6.69 -3.22
C PRO A 99 -10.00 -5.31 -3.60
N ALA A 100 -11.31 -5.09 -3.40
CA ALA A 100 -11.93 -3.79 -3.67
C ALA A 100 -11.42 -2.67 -2.74
N LEU A 101 -11.07 -3.00 -1.49
CA LEU A 101 -10.47 -2.03 -0.57
C LEU A 101 -9.00 -1.78 -0.89
N MET A 102 -8.26 -2.82 -1.30
CA MET A 102 -6.89 -2.65 -1.80
C MET A 102 -6.85 -1.67 -2.97
N GLU A 103 -7.77 -1.83 -3.93
CA GLU A 103 -7.81 -0.96 -5.10
C GLU A 103 -8.19 0.49 -4.74
N LEU A 104 -9.17 0.68 -3.85
CA LEU A 104 -9.53 2.02 -3.37
C LEU A 104 -8.37 2.68 -2.62
N ALA A 105 -7.70 1.97 -1.71
CA ALA A 105 -6.57 2.49 -0.95
C ALA A 105 -5.38 2.84 -1.86
N ARG A 106 -5.09 2.00 -2.85
CA ARG A 106 -4.09 2.28 -3.88
C ARG A 106 -4.44 3.52 -4.70
N HIS A 107 -5.72 3.69 -5.05
CA HIS A 107 -6.18 4.85 -5.79
C HIS A 107 -6.00 6.15 -5.00
N LYS A 108 -6.47 6.19 -3.75
CA LYS A 108 -6.31 7.34 -2.85
C LYS A 108 -4.84 7.67 -2.57
N TYR A 109 -4.01 6.64 -2.38
CA TYR A 109 -2.56 6.81 -2.29
C TYR A 109 -1.97 7.45 -3.55
N ALA A 110 -2.37 7.00 -4.74
CA ALA A 110 -1.87 7.53 -6.00
C ALA A 110 -2.26 9.00 -6.23
N GLU A 111 -3.47 9.41 -5.83
CA GLU A 111 -3.89 10.83 -5.86
C GLU A 111 -2.97 11.69 -4.99
N LEU A 112 -2.70 11.27 -3.75
CA LEU A 112 -1.81 11.97 -2.84
C LEU A 112 -0.38 12.06 -3.39
N VAL A 113 0.17 10.96 -3.90
CA VAL A 113 1.52 10.94 -4.48
C VAL A 113 1.63 11.92 -5.65
N ALA A 114 0.61 12.03 -6.50
CA ALA A 114 0.61 12.99 -7.59
C ALA A 114 0.72 14.45 -7.12
N GLU A 115 0.25 14.76 -5.90
CA GLU A 115 0.29 16.10 -5.31
C GLU A 115 1.56 16.38 -4.51
N ILE A 116 2.11 15.38 -3.79
CA ILE A 116 3.13 15.60 -2.77
C ILE A 116 4.40 14.74 -2.88
N TRP A 117 4.66 14.10 -4.03
CA TRP A 117 5.85 13.25 -4.20
C TRP A 117 7.21 13.91 -3.87
N GLN A 118 7.31 15.24 -3.91
CA GLN A 118 8.55 15.98 -3.57
C GLN A 118 8.81 16.09 -2.07
N ARG A 119 7.85 15.68 -1.23
CA ARG A 119 7.97 15.74 0.23
C ARG A 119 8.68 14.49 0.76
N ASP A 120 9.44 14.66 1.83
CA ASP A 120 10.04 13.57 2.62
C ASP A 120 8.99 12.54 3.08
N THR A 121 7.78 13.00 3.37
CA THR A 121 6.65 12.16 3.77
C THR A 121 6.24 11.12 2.72
N PHE A 122 6.53 11.35 1.43
CA PHE A 122 6.36 10.31 0.41
C PHE A 122 7.29 9.12 0.63
N MET A 123 8.47 9.36 1.19
CA MET A 123 9.51 8.35 1.32
C MET A 123 9.34 7.52 2.59
N ASP A 124 8.82 8.13 3.65
CA ASP A 124 8.29 7.39 4.79
C ASP A 124 7.22 6.38 4.36
N SER A 125 6.34 6.76 3.42
CA SER A 125 5.35 5.84 2.89
C SER A 125 5.93 4.79 1.93
N VAL A 126 6.95 5.12 1.13
CA VAL A 126 7.71 4.11 0.34
C VAL A 126 8.33 3.08 1.27
N GLU A 127 8.99 3.51 2.35
CA GLU A 127 9.63 2.59 3.30
C GLU A 127 8.59 1.64 3.89
N MET A 128 7.44 2.17 4.32
CA MET A 128 6.33 1.36 4.82
C MET A 128 5.82 0.36 3.77
N VAL A 129 5.64 0.78 2.52
CA VAL A 129 5.20 -0.11 1.43
C VAL A 129 6.17 -1.29 1.31
N PHE A 130 7.47 -1.04 1.28
CA PHE A 130 8.48 -2.10 1.15
C PHE A 130 8.63 -2.96 2.41
N GLN A 131 8.37 -2.42 3.60
CA GLN A 131 8.35 -3.22 4.83
C GLN A 131 7.11 -4.12 4.96
N ARG A 132 5.98 -3.71 4.36
CA ARG A 132 4.66 -4.30 4.66
C ARG A 132 4.03 -5.08 3.54
N THR A 133 4.55 -5.01 2.32
CA THR A 133 4.08 -5.76 1.15
C THR A 133 5.14 -6.76 0.68
N LEU A 134 4.80 -7.65 -0.26
CA LEU A 134 5.72 -8.65 -0.82
C LEU A 134 6.27 -8.24 -2.20
N PRO A 135 7.43 -8.76 -2.64
CA PRO A 135 7.92 -8.53 -4.00
C PRO A 135 6.89 -8.90 -5.07
N GLY A 136 6.68 -8.01 -6.04
CA GLY A 136 5.67 -8.16 -7.09
C GLY A 136 4.29 -7.58 -6.77
N ASP A 137 4.11 -7.02 -5.57
CA ASP A 137 2.91 -6.29 -5.17
C ASP A 137 2.63 -5.07 -6.08
N SER A 138 1.34 -4.79 -6.32
CA SER A 138 0.93 -3.72 -7.23
C SER A 138 1.23 -2.32 -6.69
N LEU A 139 1.22 -2.14 -5.37
CA LEU A 139 1.56 -0.88 -4.71
C LEU A 139 3.08 -0.64 -4.79
N ARG A 140 3.91 -1.68 -4.58
CA ARG A 140 5.36 -1.58 -4.83
C ARG A 140 5.66 -1.15 -6.26
N LYS A 141 5.03 -1.82 -7.23
CA LYS A 141 5.22 -1.49 -8.64
C LYS A 141 4.87 -0.03 -8.94
N PHE A 142 3.74 0.45 -8.44
CA PHE A 142 3.34 1.86 -8.58
C PHE A 142 4.39 2.81 -7.99
N VAL A 143 4.86 2.54 -6.77
CA VAL A 143 5.87 3.36 -6.10
C VAL A 143 7.19 3.39 -6.89
N ILE A 144 7.65 2.26 -7.40
CA ILE A 144 8.85 2.18 -8.25
C ILE A 144 8.67 2.97 -9.54
N GLU A 145 7.51 2.89 -10.19
CA GLU A 145 7.20 3.69 -11.38
C GLU A 145 7.29 5.19 -11.08
N THR A 146 6.72 5.65 -9.95
CA THR A 146 6.81 7.04 -9.50
C THR A 146 8.25 7.47 -9.22
N VAL A 147 9.00 6.67 -8.45
CA VAL A 147 10.41 6.95 -8.10
C VAL A 147 11.26 7.04 -9.36
N VAL A 148 11.11 6.12 -10.30
CA VAL A 148 11.86 6.10 -11.56
C VAL A 148 11.50 7.30 -12.44
N LEU A 149 10.24 7.71 -12.48
CA LEU A 149 9.80 8.90 -13.22
C LEU A 149 10.46 10.18 -12.69
N HIS A 150 10.62 10.28 -11.38
CA HIS A 150 11.17 11.45 -10.69
C HIS A 150 12.65 11.31 -10.29
N ILE A 151 13.32 10.24 -10.72
CA ILE A 151 14.65 9.86 -10.23
C ILE A 151 15.69 10.99 -10.36
N HIS A 152 15.62 11.77 -11.44
CA HIS A 152 16.53 12.88 -11.71
C HIS A 152 16.45 14.00 -10.66
N ALA A 153 15.30 14.15 -9.99
CA ALA A 153 15.09 15.15 -8.95
C ALA A 153 15.52 14.67 -7.56
N ILE A 154 15.54 13.36 -7.31
CA ILE A 154 15.74 12.79 -5.97
C ILE A 154 17.05 12.01 -5.80
N ILE A 155 17.74 11.66 -6.89
CA ILE A 155 18.94 10.79 -6.86
C ILE A 155 20.10 11.37 -6.03
N SER A 156 20.15 12.69 -5.86
CA SER A 156 21.21 13.38 -5.11
C SER A 156 20.82 13.67 -3.67
N GLU A 157 19.61 13.33 -3.25
CA GLU A 157 19.12 13.60 -1.90
C GLU A 157 19.67 12.58 -0.90
N ASP A 158 20.21 13.04 0.23
CA ASP A 158 20.83 12.19 1.25
C ASP A 158 19.87 11.11 1.78
N TRP A 159 18.59 11.49 1.97
CA TRP A 159 17.57 10.56 2.43
C TRP A 159 17.27 9.45 1.41
N PHE A 160 17.36 9.74 0.10
CA PHE A 160 17.12 8.75 -0.95
C PHE A 160 18.28 7.76 -1.04
N VAL A 161 19.51 8.27 -0.94
CA VAL A 161 20.72 7.45 -0.90
C VAL A 161 20.70 6.52 0.31
N ALA A 162 20.36 7.04 1.49
CA ALA A 162 20.24 6.23 2.71
C ALA A 162 19.21 5.09 2.55
N MET A 163 18.09 5.35 1.87
CA MET A 163 17.07 4.34 1.61
C MET A 163 17.57 3.24 0.65
N LEU A 164 18.27 3.62 -0.43
CA LEU A 164 18.89 2.65 -1.34
C LEU A 164 19.94 1.77 -0.63
N GLU A 165 20.68 2.35 0.32
CA GLU A 165 21.67 1.61 1.11
C GLU A 165 21.04 0.72 2.19
N GLY A 166 19.94 1.17 2.80
CA GLY A 166 19.25 0.46 3.88
C GLY A 166 18.29 -0.63 3.41
N GLN A 167 17.73 -0.52 2.19
CA GLN A 167 16.68 -1.39 1.68
C GLN A 167 17.08 -2.00 0.32
N GLY A 168 17.76 -3.13 0.37
CA GLY A 168 18.37 -3.74 -0.82
C GLY A 168 17.38 -4.20 -1.89
N ASP A 169 16.17 -4.64 -1.51
CA ASP A 169 15.13 -5.00 -2.48
C ASP A 169 14.59 -3.76 -3.21
N PHE A 170 14.35 -2.66 -2.48
CA PHE A 170 14.02 -1.36 -3.07
C PHE A 170 15.07 -0.91 -4.08
N ALA A 171 16.36 -0.93 -3.72
CA ALA A 171 17.44 -0.52 -4.63
C ALA A 171 17.48 -1.38 -5.91
N VAL A 172 17.30 -2.70 -5.78
CA VAL A 172 17.24 -3.61 -6.93
C VAL A 172 16.05 -3.30 -7.82
N GLU A 173 14.87 -3.03 -7.24
CA GLU A 173 13.67 -2.70 -8.02
C GLU A 173 13.80 -1.35 -8.73
N VAL A 174 14.38 -0.32 -8.09
CA VAL A 174 14.67 0.97 -8.73
C VAL A 174 15.62 0.79 -9.93
N LEU A 175 16.72 0.04 -9.76
CA LEU A 175 17.65 -0.23 -10.86
C LEU A 175 16.99 -0.97 -12.02
N ARG A 176 16.12 -1.95 -11.73
CA ARG A 176 15.34 -2.65 -12.77
C ARG A 176 14.39 -1.70 -13.49
N GLY A 177 13.69 -0.85 -12.75
CA GLY A 177 12.79 0.14 -13.32
C GLY A 177 13.50 1.14 -14.23
N ILE A 178 14.68 1.64 -13.84
CA ILE A 178 15.51 2.51 -14.69
C ILE A 178 15.92 1.78 -15.99
N LEU A 179 16.36 0.52 -15.89
CA LEU A 179 16.73 -0.28 -17.06
C LEU A 179 15.52 -0.58 -17.98
N GLU A 180 14.34 -0.77 -17.41
CA GLU A 180 13.09 -0.96 -18.16
C GLU A 180 12.66 0.32 -18.88
N LEU A 181 12.72 1.46 -18.21
CA LEU A 181 12.45 2.77 -18.82
C LEU A 181 13.43 3.05 -19.96
N GLY A 182 14.73 2.83 -19.75
CA GLY A 182 15.75 2.97 -20.78
C GLY A 182 15.53 2.05 -21.99
N ARG A 183 15.15 0.79 -21.74
CA ARG A 183 14.77 -0.16 -22.80
C ARG A 183 13.56 0.33 -23.60
N SER A 184 12.52 0.80 -22.90
CA SER A 184 11.30 1.32 -23.51
C SER A 184 11.60 2.52 -24.42
N ILE A 185 12.35 3.51 -23.93
CA ILE A 185 12.76 4.69 -24.70
C ILE A 185 13.61 4.30 -25.91
N TRP A 186 14.58 3.41 -25.72
CA TRP A 186 15.44 2.95 -26.80
C TRP A 186 14.66 2.25 -27.91
N THR A 187 13.78 1.30 -27.54
CA THR A 187 12.95 0.57 -28.52
C THR A 187 12.01 1.52 -29.26
N ALA A 188 11.41 2.49 -28.56
CA ALA A 188 10.55 3.50 -29.18
C ALA A 188 11.33 4.41 -30.16
N ALA A 189 12.56 4.80 -29.82
CA ALA A 189 13.37 5.72 -30.62
C ALA A 189 14.11 5.05 -31.79
N TYR A 190 14.54 3.79 -31.63
CA TYR A 190 15.49 3.13 -32.53
C TYR A 190 15.01 1.78 -33.07
N GLY A 191 13.81 1.31 -32.71
CA GLY A 191 13.18 0.12 -33.31
C GLY A 191 13.89 -1.22 -33.06
N GLY A 192 14.86 -1.28 -32.13
CA GLY A 192 15.70 -2.46 -31.90
C GLY A 192 15.50 -3.13 -30.53
N GLN A 193 15.72 -4.45 -30.48
CA GLN A 193 15.99 -5.18 -29.23
C GLN A 193 17.40 -4.82 -28.75
N LEU A 194 17.53 -4.33 -27.51
CA LEU A 194 18.83 -4.23 -26.85
C LEU A 194 19.47 -5.62 -26.80
N ALA A 195 20.77 -5.71 -27.12
CA ALA A 195 21.50 -6.97 -27.15
C ALA A 195 21.26 -7.76 -25.86
N ASN A 196 20.78 -9.01 -25.99
CA ASN A 196 20.52 -9.89 -24.85
C ASN A 196 21.78 -10.00 -23.97
N PRO A 197 21.65 -9.94 -22.64
CA PRO A 197 22.79 -10.15 -21.75
C PRO A 197 23.36 -11.55 -22.02
N ILE A 198 24.67 -11.56 -22.22
CA ILE A 198 25.56 -12.69 -22.51
C ILE A 198 24.96 -14.02 -22.06
N LYS A 199 24.62 -14.90 -23.02
CA LYS A 199 24.37 -16.32 -22.73
C LYS A 199 25.60 -16.83 -22.00
N LYS A 200 25.47 -17.17 -20.71
CA LYS A 200 26.51 -17.94 -20.01
C LYS A 200 26.81 -19.16 -20.88
N SER A 201 28.01 -19.24 -21.41
CA SER A 201 28.51 -20.47 -22.03
C SER A 201 28.61 -21.50 -20.90
N ASN A 202 27.71 -22.48 -20.90
CA ASN A 202 27.90 -23.66 -20.07
C ASN A 202 29.15 -24.38 -20.60
N ASN A 203 30.18 -24.47 -19.75
CA ASN A 203 31.21 -25.51 -19.86
C ASN A 203 30.60 -26.87 -19.53
#